data_AF-A0A7C6MSG3-F1
#
_entry.id   AF-A0A7C6MSG3-F1
#
_cell.length_a   1.000
_cell.length_b   1.000
_cell.length_c   1.000
_cell.angle_alpha   90.00
_cell.angle_beta   90.00
_cell.angle_gamma   90.00
#
_symmetry.space_group_name_H-M   'P 1'
#
loop_
_entity.id
_entity.type
_entity.pdbx_description
1 polymer ?
#
loop_
_entity_poly.entity_id
_entity_poly.type
_entity_poly.pdbx_seq_one_letter_code
_entity_poly.pdbx_strand_id
1 'polypeptide(L)'
;MSYREQLRQARCLLEREIQELHKNLIAKERDLKKLEGLLKDKGAKRGDEGSLTSQIVQALYLLAKEQDTGVPARTVVQEFIQQRDDVNESTIRSTLYQVTRKMRPTEIAVGEDIKLVKVLKEGPLYNVELISEQEAKLV
;
A
#
# COMPACT_ATOMS: atom_id res chain seq x y z
N MET A 1 -15.19 -55.24 0.79
CA MET A 1 -14.64 -54.08 0.06
C MET A 1 -13.16 -54.31 -0.15
N SER A 2 -12.73 -54.45 -1.41
CA SER A 2 -11.32 -54.64 -1.74
C SER A 2 -10.55 -53.33 -1.53
N TYR A 3 -9.29 -53.41 -1.08
CA TYR A 3 -8.42 -52.24 -0.88
C TYR A 3 -8.33 -51.33 -2.13
N ARG A 4 -8.43 -51.92 -3.33
CA ARG A 4 -8.49 -51.18 -4.60
C ARG A 4 -9.75 -50.34 -4.76
N GLU A 5 -10.87 -50.78 -4.22
CA GLU A 5 -12.15 -50.05 -4.26
C GLU A 5 -12.11 -48.85 -3.31
N GLN A 6 -11.54 -49.02 -2.11
CA GLN A 6 -11.33 -47.94 -1.15
C GLN A 6 -10.39 -46.86 -1.71
N LEU A 7 -9.29 -47.25 -2.36
CA LEU A 7 -8.39 -46.31 -3.03
C LEU A 7 -9.06 -45.52 -4.16
N ARG A 8 -9.89 -46.18 -4.98
CA ARG A 8 -10.67 -45.49 -6.01
C ARG A 8 -11.65 -44.49 -5.41
N GLN A 9 -12.33 -44.87 -4.33
CA GLN A 9 -13.30 -44.02 -3.67
C GLN A 9 -12.64 -42.80 -3.03
N ALA A 10 -11.51 -42.98 -2.35
CA ALA A 10 -10.70 -41.89 -1.80
C ALA A 10 -10.20 -40.94 -2.89
N ARG A 11 -9.74 -41.48 -4.02
CA ARG A 11 -9.31 -40.67 -5.17
C ARG A 11 -10.46 -39.84 -5.75
N CYS A 12 -11.65 -40.42 -5.92
CA CYS A 12 -12.81 -39.67 -6.41
C CYS A 12 -13.26 -38.56 -5.45
N LEU A 13 -13.11 -38.76 -4.14
CA LEU A 13 -13.41 -37.72 -3.15
C LEU A 13 -12.42 -36.56 -3.25
N LEU A 14 -11.12 -36.85 -3.32
CA LEU A 14 -10.07 -35.84 -3.48
C LEU A 14 -10.21 -35.06 -4.80
N GLU A 15 -10.51 -35.74 -5.90
CA GLU A 15 -10.72 -35.09 -7.20
C GLU A 15 -11.92 -34.12 -7.16
N ARG A 16 -12.99 -34.46 -6.45
CA ARG A 16 -14.14 -33.56 -6.25
C ARG A 16 -13.78 -32.36 -5.39
N GLU A 17 -13.06 -32.58 -4.29
CA GLU A 17 -12.65 -31.51 -3.39
C GLU A 17 -11.70 -30.51 -4.09
N ILE A 18 -10.76 -31.01 -4.88
CA ILE A 18 -9.88 -30.17 -5.71
C ILE A 18 -10.69 -29.31 -6.71
N GLN A 19 -11.75 -29.88 -7.30
CA GLN A 19 -12.61 -29.14 -8.22
C GLN A 19 -13.44 -28.06 -7.51
N GLU A 20 -13.94 -28.34 -6.32
CA GLU A 20 -14.67 -27.35 -5.51
C GLU A 20 -13.74 -26.22 -5.05
N LEU A 21 -12.54 -26.55 -4.60
CA LEU A 21 -11.53 -25.56 -4.23
C LEU A 21 -11.15 -24.66 -5.41
N HIS A 22 -10.96 -25.21 -6.61
CA HIS A 22 -10.71 -24.40 -7.81
C HIS A 22 -11.88 -23.46 -8.13
N LYS A 23 -13.13 -23.93 -8.04
CA LYS A 23 -14.30 -23.07 -8.28
C LYS A 23 -14.37 -21.94 -7.27
N ASN A 24 -14.12 -22.24 -5.99
CA ASN A 24 -14.10 -21.24 -4.93
C ASN A 24 -12.99 -20.21 -5.14
N LEU A 25 -11.79 -20.66 -5.53
CA LEU A 25 -10.66 -19.78 -5.83
C LEU A 25 -11.00 -18.84 -6.99
N ILE A 26 -11.52 -19.35 -8.10
CA ILE A 26 -11.94 -18.52 -9.25
C ILE A 26 -13.03 -17.52 -8.84
N ALA A 27 -13.98 -17.92 -8.01
CA ALA A 27 -15.01 -17.01 -7.51
C ALA A 27 -14.41 -15.89 -6.66
N LYS A 28 -13.50 -16.23 -5.73
CA LYS A 28 -12.81 -15.24 -4.88
C LYS A 28 -11.91 -14.31 -5.68
N GLU A 29 -11.20 -14.80 -6.69
CA GLU A 29 -10.40 -13.95 -7.59
C GLU A 29 -11.28 -12.98 -8.38
N ARG A 30 -12.46 -13.42 -8.85
CA ARG A 30 -13.42 -12.53 -9.51
C ARG A 30 -13.98 -11.48 -8.56
N ASP A 31 -14.27 -11.86 -7.33
CA ASP A 31 -14.76 -10.92 -6.31
C ASP A 31 -13.67 -9.92 -5.93
N LEU A 32 -12.41 -10.35 -5.80
CA LEU A 32 -11.26 -9.46 -5.64
C LEU A 32 -11.14 -8.47 -6.80
N LYS A 33 -11.20 -8.92 -8.05
CA LYS A 33 -11.17 -8.02 -9.22
C LYS A 33 -12.32 -7.01 -9.23
N LYS A 34 -13.50 -7.40 -8.78
CA LYS A 34 -14.64 -6.46 -8.65
C LYS A 34 -14.39 -5.45 -7.53
N LEU A 35 -13.85 -5.89 -6.40
CA LEU A 35 -13.48 -4.99 -5.31
C LEU A 35 -12.37 -4.03 -5.72
N GLU A 36 -11.35 -4.49 -6.45
CA GLU A 36 -10.32 -3.64 -7.07
C GLU A 36 -10.94 -2.62 -8.03
N GLY A 37 -11.90 -3.04 -8.86
CA GLY A 37 -12.65 -2.12 -9.74
C GLY A 37 -13.43 -1.07 -8.96
N LEU A 38 -14.15 -1.48 -7.92
CA LEU A 38 -14.89 -0.57 -7.04
C LEU A 38 -13.97 0.36 -6.23
N LEU A 39 -12.79 -0.11 -5.85
CA LEU A 39 -11.77 0.70 -5.18
C LEU A 39 -11.14 1.70 -6.15
N LYS A 40 -10.91 1.34 -7.42
CA LYS A 40 -10.49 2.27 -8.47
C LYS A 40 -11.57 3.32 -8.76
N ASP A 41 -12.84 2.93 -8.82
CA ASP A 41 -13.97 3.85 -9.02
C ASP A 41 -14.24 4.75 -7.79
N LYS A 42 -13.99 4.25 -6.57
CA LYS A 42 -14.03 5.06 -5.35
C LYS A 42 -12.77 5.90 -5.12
N GLY A 43 -11.63 5.49 -5.70
CA GLY A 43 -10.35 6.19 -5.69
C GLY A 43 -10.27 7.30 -6.74
N ALA A 44 -11.16 7.31 -7.74
CA ALA A 44 -11.24 8.36 -8.74
C ALA A 44 -12.02 9.61 -8.30
N LYS A 45 -12.11 9.89 -6.99
CA LYS A 45 -12.44 11.24 -6.51
C LYS A 45 -11.22 12.13 -6.73
N ARG A 46 -11.12 12.65 -7.96
CA ARG A 46 -10.23 13.75 -8.42
C ARG A 46 -10.36 15.08 -7.64
N GLY A 47 -10.84 15.06 -6.39
CA GLY A 47 -11.04 16.24 -5.55
C GLY A 47 -10.51 16.13 -4.12
N ASP A 48 -9.98 14.97 -3.70
CA ASP A 48 -9.51 14.77 -2.31
C ASP A 48 -8.12 14.08 -2.23
N GLU A 49 -7.53 13.76 -3.38
CA GLU A 49 -6.13 13.40 -3.45
C GLU A 49 -5.31 14.65 -3.10
N GLY A 50 -4.77 14.68 -1.87
CA GLY A 50 -3.86 15.73 -1.42
C GLY A 50 -2.72 15.98 -2.43
N SER A 51 -1.98 17.08 -2.23
CA SER A 51 -0.88 17.48 -3.11
C SER A 51 0.06 16.31 -3.48
N LEU A 52 0.73 16.34 -4.64
CA LEU A 52 1.72 15.32 -5.02
C LEU A 52 2.73 15.04 -3.89
N THR A 53 3.11 16.07 -3.15
CA THR A 53 3.93 15.94 -1.95
C THR A 53 3.27 15.08 -0.87
N SER A 54 2.00 15.33 -0.55
CA SER A 54 1.21 14.53 0.40
C SER A 54 1.15 13.06 -0.04
N GLN A 55 0.89 12.80 -1.32
CA GLN A 55 0.83 11.43 -1.86
C GLN A 55 2.18 10.69 -1.76
N ILE A 56 3.29 11.36 -2.10
CA ILE A 56 4.63 10.77 -1.98
C ILE A 56 4.96 10.47 -0.51
N VAL A 57 4.60 11.37 0.41
CA VAL A 57 4.82 11.17 1.85
C VAL A 57 3.89 10.08 2.41
N GLN A 58 2.67 9.94 1.88
CA GLN A 58 1.75 8.87 2.21
C GLN A 58 2.30 7.51 1.81
N ALA A 59 2.85 7.37 0.60
CA ALA A 59 3.51 6.15 0.14
C ALA A 59 4.70 5.78 1.05
N LEU A 60 5.53 6.77 1.42
CA LEU A 60 6.60 6.58 2.38
C LEU A 60 6.07 6.11 3.75
N TYR A 61 4.98 6.69 4.24
CA TYR A 61 4.36 6.31 5.52
C TYR A 61 3.88 4.85 5.54
N LEU A 62 3.24 4.40 4.46
CA LEU A 62 2.80 3.01 4.35
C LEU A 62 4.00 2.05 4.35
N LEU A 63 5.04 2.34 3.57
CA LEU A 63 6.26 1.53 3.51
C LEU A 63 7.02 1.51 4.84
N ALA A 64 7.10 2.65 5.53
CA ALA A 64 7.79 2.77 6.81
C ALA A 64 7.06 2.01 7.93
N LYS A 65 5.74 1.88 7.85
CA LYS A 65 4.96 1.06 8.81
C LYS A 65 5.27 -0.43 8.69
N GLU A 66 5.70 -0.88 7.52
CA GLU A 66 6.08 -2.28 7.26
C GLU A 66 7.55 -2.56 7.58
N GLN A 67 8.38 -1.52 7.72
CA GLN A 67 9.84 -1.62 7.90
C GLN A 67 10.33 -0.73 9.05
N ASP A 68 10.64 -1.33 10.20
CA ASP A 68 11.10 -0.62 11.41
C ASP A 68 12.42 0.17 11.22
N THR A 69 13.23 -0.17 10.21
CA THR A 69 14.56 0.44 9.99
C THR A 69 14.54 1.66 9.06
N GLY A 70 13.38 2.05 8.54
CA GLY A 70 13.26 3.12 7.54
C GLY A 70 13.47 2.64 6.10
N VAL A 71 13.07 3.48 5.15
CA VAL A 71 12.82 3.11 3.75
C VAL A 71 13.79 3.82 2.80
N PRO A 72 14.51 3.11 1.92
CA PRO A 72 15.30 3.73 0.87
C PRO A 72 14.44 4.51 -0.13
N ALA A 73 14.95 5.64 -0.64
CA ALA A 73 14.24 6.41 -1.68
C ALA A 73 13.88 5.57 -2.91
N ARG A 74 14.72 4.60 -3.28
CA ARG A 74 14.46 3.71 -4.41
C ARG A 74 13.20 2.87 -4.21
N THR A 75 12.95 2.40 -2.99
CA THR A 75 11.76 1.60 -2.66
C THR A 75 10.51 2.46 -2.78
N VAL A 76 10.55 3.71 -2.27
CA VAL A 76 9.44 4.66 -2.43
C VAL A 76 9.15 4.93 -3.91
N VAL A 77 10.19 5.14 -4.72
CA VAL A 77 10.05 5.35 -6.17
C VAL A 77 9.39 4.15 -6.84
N GLN A 78 9.83 2.92 -6.51
CA GLN A 78 9.28 1.71 -7.10
C GLN A 78 7.81 1.51 -6.75
N GLU A 79 7.43 1.74 -5.50
CA GLU A 79 6.05 1.63 -5.05
C GLU A 79 5.17 2.71 -5.69
N PHE A 80 5.64 3.96 -5.71
CA PHE A 80 4.86 5.09 -6.23
C PHE A 80 4.62 4.97 -7.74
N ILE A 81 5.63 4.56 -8.52
CA ILE A 81 5.49 4.40 -9.97
C ILE A 81 4.52 3.26 -10.31
N GLN A 82 4.47 2.17 -9.53
CA GLN A 82 3.48 1.10 -9.75
C GLN A 82 2.03 1.58 -9.65
N GLN A 83 1.79 2.63 -8.87
CA GLN A 83 0.47 3.23 -8.68
C GLN A 83 0.22 4.41 -9.64
N ARG A 84 1.28 5.08 -10.09
CA ARG A 84 1.21 6.35 -10.84
C ARG A 84 2.38 6.49 -11.83
N ASP A 85 2.10 6.35 -13.12
CA ASP A 85 3.12 6.42 -14.20
C ASP A 85 3.38 7.85 -14.71
N ASP A 86 2.66 8.87 -14.24
CA ASP A 86 2.77 10.27 -14.69
C ASP A 86 3.86 11.07 -13.97
N VAL A 87 4.58 10.47 -13.01
CA VAL A 87 5.62 11.15 -12.21
C VAL A 87 6.97 10.47 -12.36
N ASN A 88 7.97 11.27 -12.72
CA ASN A 88 9.32 10.80 -12.94
C ASN A 88 10.07 10.56 -11.61
N GLU A 89 11.00 9.61 -11.60
CA GLU A 89 11.83 9.27 -10.43
C GLU A 89 12.55 10.49 -9.82
N SER A 90 13.06 11.41 -10.64
CA SER A 90 13.74 12.62 -10.16
C SER A 90 12.82 13.54 -9.35
N THR A 91 11.56 13.65 -9.75
CA THR A 91 10.54 14.42 -9.04
C THR A 91 10.24 13.80 -7.67
N ILE A 92 10.11 12.48 -7.61
CA ILE A 92 9.86 11.75 -6.34
C ILE A 92 11.03 11.95 -5.37
N ARG A 93 12.26 11.71 -5.84
CA ARG A 93 13.48 11.86 -5.02
C ARG A 93 13.68 13.30 -4.54
N SER A 94 13.48 14.29 -5.41
CA SER A 94 13.60 15.71 -5.03
C SER A 94 12.51 16.11 -4.03
N THR A 95 11.29 15.61 -4.18
CA THR A 95 10.21 15.83 -3.21
C THR A 95 10.55 15.24 -1.85
N LEU A 96 11.00 13.98 -1.79
CA LEU A 96 11.47 13.33 -0.54
C LEU A 96 12.58 14.13 0.13
N TYR A 97 13.52 14.66 -0.65
CA TYR A 97 14.57 15.52 -0.13
C TYR A 97 14.05 16.87 0.39
N GLN A 98 13.07 17.48 -0.28
CA GLN A 98 12.50 18.76 0.15
C GLN A 98 11.69 18.62 1.44
N VAL A 99 10.87 17.55 1.56
CA VAL A 99 10.00 17.36 2.73
C VAL A 99 10.78 17.07 4.01
N THR A 100 11.95 16.42 3.91
CA THR A 100 12.82 16.21 5.09
C THR A 100 13.37 17.50 5.68
N ARG A 101 13.36 18.60 4.91
CA ARG A 101 13.81 19.93 5.35
C ARG A 101 12.66 20.85 5.74
N LYS A 102 11.41 20.44 5.58
CA LYS A 102 10.26 21.26 5.95
C LYS A 102 10.11 21.29 7.47
N MET A 103 9.98 22.49 8.02
CA MET A 103 9.66 22.69 9.43
C MET A 103 8.21 22.29 9.75
N ARG A 104 7.29 22.55 8.82
CA ARG A 104 5.88 22.20 8.98
C ARG A 104 5.64 20.73 8.66
N PRO A 105 4.89 20.00 9.51
CA PRO A 105 4.44 18.66 9.22
C PRO A 105 3.63 18.63 7.92
N THR A 106 3.70 17.50 7.21
CA THR A 106 2.92 17.28 5.99
C THR A 106 1.64 16.53 6.36
N GLU A 107 0.50 17.03 5.89
CA GLU A 107 -0.77 16.34 6.00
C GLU A 107 -0.83 15.20 4.98
N ILE A 108 -1.18 14.00 5.43
CA ILE A 108 -1.42 12.83 4.60
C ILE A 108 -2.77 12.20 4.93
N ALA A 109 -3.47 11.71 3.92
CA ALA A 109 -4.66 10.90 4.11
C ALA A 109 -4.26 9.45 4.40
N VAL A 110 -4.82 8.81 5.44
CA VAL A 110 -4.58 7.40 5.75
C VAL A 110 -5.93 6.76 6.07
N GLY A 111 -6.52 6.08 5.09
CA GLY A 111 -7.89 5.59 5.22
C GLY A 111 -8.88 6.75 5.20
N GLU A 112 -9.64 6.91 6.29
CA GLU A 112 -10.59 8.02 6.47
C GLU A 112 -10.01 9.17 7.32
N ASP A 113 -8.82 9.00 7.89
CA ASP A 113 -8.19 9.98 8.78
C ASP A 113 -7.12 10.81 8.06
N ILE A 114 -7.00 12.09 8.45
CA ILE A 114 -5.87 12.94 8.08
C ILE A 114 -4.83 12.87 9.21
N LYS A 115 -3.58 12.57 8.85
CA LYS A 115 -2.45 12.51 9.79
C LYS A 115 -1.41 13.56 9.44
N LEU A 116 -0.86 14.20 10.48
CA LEU A 116 0.30 15.08 10.37
C LEU A 116 1.56 14.26 10.56
N VAL A 117 2.45 14.28 9.56
CA VAL A 117 3.70 13.53 9.59
C VAL A 117 4.91 14.41 9.32
N LYS A 118 6.00 14.10 10.01
CA LYS A 118 7.32 14.70 9.74
C LYS A 118 8.23 13.65 9.16
N VAL A 119 8.84 13.99 8.03
CA VAL A 119 9.75 13.08 7.34
C VAL A 119 11.15 13.25 7.92
N LEU A 120 11.71 12.15 8.40
CA LEU A 120 13.06 12.06 8.94
C LEU A 120 13.97 11.39 7.91
N LYS A 121 15.23 11.82 7.87
CA LYS A 121 16.25 11.23 7.00
C LYS A 121 17.46 10.78 7.81
N GLU A 122 17.74 9.49 7.74
CA GLU A 122 18.86 8.85 8.41
C GLU A 122 19.75 8.21 7.35
N GLY A 123 20.78 8.94 6.92
CA GLY A 123 21.66 8.51 5.83
C GLY A 123 20.88 8.30 4.51
N PRO A 124 20.86 7.07 3.94
CA PRO A 124 20.12 6.76 2.72
C PRO A 124 18.63 6.44 2.96
N LEU A 125 18.21 6.32 4.22
CA LEU A 125 16.87 5.89 4.61
C LEU A 125 15.99 7.08 5.00
N TYR A 126 14.71 6.96 4.69
CA TYR A 126 13.66 7.90 5.05
C TYR A 126 12.70 7.22 6.00
N ASN A 127 12.29 7.94 7.03
CA ASN A 127 11.28 7.49 7.98
C ASN A 127 10.26 8.60 8.21
N VAL A 128 9.17 8.28 8.91
CA VAL A 128 8.10 9.23 9.19
C VAL A 128 7.66 9.11 10.63
N GLU A 129 7.54 10.26 11.28
CA GLU A 129 7.06 10.39 12.65
C GLU A 129 5.68 11.04 12.63
N LEU A 130 4.75 10.45 13.38
CA LEU A 130 3.40 11.00 13.56
C LEU A 130 3.46 12.12 14.60
N ILE A 131 2.99 13.30 14.21
CA ILE A 131 2.94 14.46 15.08
C ILE A 131 1.51 14.67 15.56
N SER A 132 1.34 14.89 16.85
CA SER A 132 0.05 15.27 17.42
C SER A 132 -0.28 16.74 17.09
N GLU A 133 -1.55 17.08 16.88
CA GLU A 133 -1.96 18.45 16.52
C GLU A 133 -1.49 19.53 17.53
N GLN A 134 -1.19 19.14 18.77
CA GLN A 134 -0.69 20.03 19.82
C GLN A 134 0.77 20.44 19.60
N GLU A 135 1.61 19.56 19.05
CA GLU A 135 3.00 19.86 18.71
C GLU A 135 3.12 20.65 17.40
N ALA A 136 2.16 20.49 16.48
CA ALA A 136 2.13 21.22 15.21
C ALA A 136 1.86 22.73 15.35
N LYS A 137 1.32 23.18 16.50
CA LYS A 137 1.04 24.61 16.80
C LYS A 137 2.17 25.34 17.55
N LEU A 138 3.22 24.62 17.97
CA LEU A 138 4.33 25.17 18.76
C LEU A 138 5.55 25.59 17.91
N VAL A 139 5.44 25.55 16.57
CA VAL A 139 6.52 25.88 15.62
C VAL A 139 6.11 27.01 14.67
#